data_AF-F2R0R9-F1
#
_entry.id   AF-F2R0R9-F1
#
_cell.length_a   1.000
_cell.length_b   1.000
_cell.length_c   1.000
_cell.angle_alpha   90.00
_cell.angle_beta   90.00
_cell.angle_gamma   90.00
#
_symmetry.space_group_name_H-M   'P 1'
#
loop_
_entity.id
_entity.type
_entity.pdbx_description
1 polymer ?
#
loop_
_entity_poly.entity_id
_entity_poly.type
_entity_poly.pdbx_seq_one_letter_code
_entity_poly.pdbx_strand_id
1 'polypeptide(L)'
;MAAARFRMSRRGVGQLLRSDLVLAEMVRRAEVIKGVAEAIAPVGGPEDPHRGLYKDSFFVQPVRRGGRRRDRAVAVVGNTAPHGAHVEYGTERVRAHHVLLRAAQAGGR
;
A
#
# COMPACT_ATOMS: atom_id res chain seq x y z
N MET A 1 35.55 23.06 21.84
CA MET A 1 35.25 22.11 20.73
C MET A 1 34.33 22.81 19.73
N ALA A 2 34.68 22.85 18.45
CA ALA A 2 33.81 23.42 17.42
C ALA A 2 32.63 22.48 17.15
N ALA A 3 31.40 23.00 17.27
CA ALA A 3 30.20 22.23 16.95
C ALA A 3 30.16 21.89 15.45
N ALA A 4 29.89 20.62 15.12
CA ALA A 4 29.74 20.19 13.73
C ALA A 4 28.57 20.94 13.07
N ARG A 5 28.84 21.64 11.96
CA ARG A 5 27.79 22.33 11.17
C ARG A 5 27.24 21.37 10.12
N PHE A 6 25.99 20.96 10.27
CA PHE A 6 25.28 20.24 9.23
C PHE A 6 25.02 21.16 8.01
N ARG A 7 25.34 20.65 6.81
CA ARG A 7 24.96 21.27 5.53
C ARG A 7 24.18 20.25 4.70
N MET A 8 22.88 20.49 4.55
CA MET A 8 22.01 19.59 3.79
C MET A 8 22.25 19.69 2.28
N SER A 9 22.41 18.53 1.62
CA SER A 9 22.44 18.43 0.15
C SER A 9 21.09 17.92 -0.38
N ARG A 10 20.35 18.76 -1.13
CA ARG A 10 19.08 18.34 -1.75
C ARG A 10 19.25 17.16 -2.69
N ARG A 11 20.37 17.13 -3.44
CA ARG A 11 20.72 16.00 -4.32
C ARG A 11 20.97 14.73 -3.51
N GLY A 12 21.72 14.84 -2.41
CA GLY A 12 21.98 13.73 -1.50
C GLY A 12 20.70 13.17 -0.87
N VAL A 13 19.81 14.05 -0.41
CA VAL A 13 18.48 13.66 0.10
C VAL A 13 17.68 12.92 -0.97
N GLY A 14 17.66 13.41 -2.21
CA GLY A 14 16.98 12.72 -3.30
C GLY A 14 17.61 11.37 -3.66
N GLN A 15 18.91 11.17 -3.48
CA GLN A 15 19.56 9.86 -3.63
C GLN A 15 19.15 8.93 -2.50
N LEU A 16 19.18 9.40 -1.26
CA LEU A 16 18.75 8.65 -0.09
C LEU A 16 17.30 8.17 -0.24
N LEU A 17 16.38 9.07 -0.60
CA LEU A 17 14.95 8.74 -0.76
C LEU A 17 14.67 7.73 -1.89
N ARG A 18 15.61 7.49 -2.79
CA ARG A 18 15.52 6.50 -3.88
C ARG A 18 16.42 5.28 -3.64
N SER A 19 17.06 5.19 -2.49
CA SER A 19 17.94 4.07 -2.15
C SER A 19 17.16 2.77 -2.00
N ASP A 20 17.85 1.66 -2.21
CA ASP A 20 17.28 0.31 -2.03
C ASP A 20 16.86 0.06 -0.57
N LEU A 21 17.53 0.69 0.40
CA LEU A 21 17.16 0.63 1.81
C LEU A 21 15.79 1.27 2.08
N VAL A 22 15.54 2.46 1.51
CA VAL A 22 14.23 3.11 1.63
C VAL A 22 13.16 2.30 0.92
N LEU A 23 13.47 1.76 -0.27
CA LEU A 23 12.53 0.89 -0.99
C LEU A 23 12.18 -0.36 -0.17
N ALA A 24 13.16 -1.03 0.43
CA ALA A 24 12.95 -2.21 1.25
C ALA A 24 12.04 -1.91 2.46
N GLU A 25 12.24 -0.76 3.12
CA GLU A 25 11.35 -0.34 4.22
C GLU A 25 9.93 -0.03 3.73
N MET A 26 9.78 0.60 2.55
CA MET A 26 8.46 0.82 1.96
C MET A 26 7.76 -0.50 1.64
N VAL A 27 8.47 -1.49 1.09
CA VAL A 27 7.93 -2.84 0.84
C VAL A 27 7.53 -3.50 2.14
N ARG A 28 8.38 -3.47 3.18
CA ARG A 28 8.07 -4.06 4.49
C ARG A 28 6.77 -3.49 5.07
N ARG A 29 6.57 -2.17 5.00
CA ARG A 29 5.31 -1.52 5.43
C ARG A 29 4.12 -1.90 4.54
N ALA A 30 4.33 -1.98 3.23
CA ALA A 30 3.28 -2.39 2.29
C ALA A 30 2.82 -3.84 2.52
N GLU A 31 3.73 -4.76 2.85
CA GLU A 31 3.37 -6.14 3.21
C GLU A 31 2.55 -6.20 4.51
N VAL A 32 2.84 -5.35 5.50
CA VAL A 32 2.00 -5.23 6.71
C VAL A 32 0.59 -4.75 6.35
N ILE A 33 0.48 -3.71 5.51
CA ILE A 33 -0.81 -3.20 5.03
C ILE A 33 -1.56 -4.29 4.26
N LYS A 34 -0.88 -5.02 3.36
CA LYS A 34 -1.46 -6.14 2.61
C LYS A 34 -1.98 -7.23 3.55
N GLY A 35 -1.21 -7.66 4.54
CA GLY A 35 -1.66 -8.68 5.51
C GLY A 35 -2.90 -8.24 6.30
N VAL A 36 -2.99 -6.94 6.66
CA VAL A 36 -4.21 -6.39 7.28
C VAL A 36 -5.38 -6.40 6.29
N ALA A 37 -5.15 -6.01 5.03
CA ALA A 37 -6.18 -6.01 3.99
C ALA A 37 -6.74 -7.43 3.76
N GLU A 38 -5.88 -8.43 3.65
CA GLU A 38 -6.25 -9.84 3.57
C GLU A 38 -7.07 -10.28 4.80
N ALA A 39 -6.67 -9.87 6.01
CA ALA A 39 -7.34 -10.26 7.24
C ALA A 39 -8.78 -9.71 7.35
N ILE A 40 -9.02 -8.48 6.88
CA ILE A 40 -10.32 -7.81 6.99
C ILE A 40 -11.19 -7.92 5.73
N ALA A 41 -10.64 -8.52 4.67
CA ALA A 41 -11.35 -8.68 3.40
C ALA A 41 -12.61 -9.54 3.58
N PRO A 42 -13.76 -9.12 3.01
CA PRO A 42 -14.95 -9.94 3.02
C PRO A 42 -14.73 -11.21 2.19
N VAL A 43 -15.22 -12.33 2.71
CA VAL A 43 -15.33 -13.59 1.97
C VAL A 43 -16.81 -13.85 1.83
N GLY A 44 -17.32 -13.84 0.59
CA GLY A 44 -18.73 -14.08 0.30
C GLY A 44 -19.24 -15.41 0.88
N GLY A 45 -20.57 -15.52 0.93
CA GLY A 45 -21.24 -16.75 1.37
C GLY A 45 -20.97 -17.93 0.42
N PRO A 46 -21.41 -19.15 0.78
CA PRO A 46 -21.22 -20.36 -0.04
C PRO A 46 -21.74 -20.24 -1.48
N GLU A 47 -22.79 -19.43 -1.69
CA GLU A 47 -23.42 -19.20 -3.00
C GLU A 47 -22.69 -18.15 -3.85
N ASP A 48 -21.65 -17.49 -3.33
CA ASP A 48 -20.89 -16.49 -4.08
C ASP A 48 -19.94 -17.19 -5.07
N PRO A 49 -20.12 -17.04 -6.40
CA PRO A 49 -19.24 -17.65 -7.39
C PRO A 49 -17.80 -17.11 -7.36
N HIS A 50 -17.57 -15.97 -6.70
CA HIS A 50 -16.25 -15.36 -6.53
C HIS A 50 -15.75 -15.41 -5.09
N ARG A 51 -16.27 -16.34 -4.28
CA ARG A 51 -15.93 -16.46 -2.86
C ARG A 51 -14.41 -16.48 -2.64
N GLY A 52 -13.91 -15.48 -1.93
CA GLY A 52 -12.49 -15.36 -1.57
C GLY A 52 -11.60 -14.70 -2.64
N LEU A 53 -12.08 -14.52 -3.88
CA LEU A 53 -11.26 -13.96 -4.96
C LEU A 53 -10.70 -12.58 -4.62
N TYR A 54 -11.51 -11.69 -4.02
CA TYR A 54 -11.04 -10.38 -3.59
C TYR A 54 -9.93 -10.49 -2.52
N LYS A 55 -10.09 -11.38 -1.53
CA LYS A 55 -9.08 -11.61 -0.48
C LYS A 55 -7.76 -12.10 -1.07
N ASP A 56 -7.81 -12.97 -2.08
CA ASP A 56 -6.62 -13.60 -2.66
C ASP A 56 -5.93 -12.73 -3.74
N SER A 57 -6.52 -11.59 -4.09
CA SER A 57 -6.06 -10.72 -5.19
C SER A 57 -5.23 -9.51 -4.74
N PHE A 58 -4.81 -9.43 -3.48
CA PHE A 58 -3.96 -8.33 -3.01
C PHE A 58 -2.50 -8.49 -3.43
N PHE A 59 -1.87 -7.37 -3.79
CA PHE A 59 -0.45 -7.35 -4.17
C PHE A 59 0.29 -6.14 -3.59
N VAL A 60 1.62 -6.28 -3.54
CA VAL A 60 2.57 -5.20 -3.28
C VAL A 60 3.41 -4.97 -4.53
N GLN A 61 3.46 -3.73 -5.01
CA GLN A 61 4.30 -3.33 -6.13
C GLN A 61 5.37 -2.32 -5.69
N PRO A 62 6.66 -2.70 -5.67
CA PRO A 62 7.74 -1.75 -5.40
C PRO A 62 7.94 -0.80 -6.58
N VAL A 63 8.13 0.49 -6.29
CA VAL A 63 8.40 1.52 -7.30
C VAL A 63 9.56 2.40 -6.84
N ARG A 64 10.72 2.26 -7.50
CA ARG A 64 11.95 3.03 -7.20
C ARG A 64 11.78 4.55 -7.38
N ARG A 65 10.88 4.97 -8.27
CA ARG A 65 10.62 6.37 -8.63
C ARG A 65 9.12 6.67 -8.62
N GLY A 66 8.54 6.70 -7.44
CA GLY A 66 7.12 6.98 -7.21
C GLY A 66 6.84 8.38 -6.65
N GLY A 67 5.61 8.55 -6.18
CA GLY A 67 5.05 9.86 -5.83
C GLY A 67 4.77 10.73 -7.05
N ARG A 68 4.03 11.83 -6.86
CA ARG A 68 3.64 12.75 -7.95
C ARG A 68 4.83 13.24 -8.79
N ARG A 69 5.99 13.44 -8.17
CA ARG A 69 7.21 13.96 -8.81
C ARG A 69 8.24 12.88 -9.19
N ARG A 70 7.94 11.59 -8.97
CA ARG A 70 8.86 10.47 -9.27
C ARG A 70 10.23 10.59 -8.56
N ASP A 71 10.24 11.16 -7.36
CA ASP A 71 11.44 11.61 -6.63
C ASP A 71 11.82 10.75 -5.41
N ARG A 72 11.04 9.71 -5.11
CA ARG A 72 11.24 8.82 -3.95
C ARG A 72 10.83 7.39 -4.27
N ALA A 73 11.38 6.44 -3.54
CA ALA A 73 10.87 5.07 -3.52
C ALA A 73 9.50 5.03 -2.82
N VAL A 74 8.59 4.22 -3.35
CA VAL A 74 7.29 3.91 -2.74
C VAL A 74 7.01 2.42 -2.94
N ALA A 75 6.05 1.90 -2.19
CA ALA A 75 5.44 0.60 -2.47
C ALA A 75 3.92 0.81 -2.54
N VAL A 76 3.30 0.27 -3.58
CA VAL A 76 1.85 0.38 -3.81
C VAL A 76 1.19 -0.91 -3.35
N VAL A 77 0.15 -0.80 -2.52
CA VAL A 77 -0.74 -1.92 -2.21
C VAL A 77 -1.99 -1.78 -3.06
N GLY A 78 -2.36 -2.84 -3.76
CA GLY A 78 -3.52 -2.85 -4.64
C GLY A 78 -4.23 -4.19 -4.65
N ASN A 79 -5.33 -4.26 -5.40
CA ASN A 79 -6.11 -5.47 -5.57
C ASN A 79 -6.47 -5.64 -7.06
N THR A 80 -6.30 -6.85 -7.61
CA THR A 80 -6.55 -7.15 -9.03
C THR A 80 -7.93 -7.75 -9.32
N ALA A 81 -8.75 -8.00 -8.29
CA ALA A 81 -10.07 -8.59 -8.50
C ALA A 81 -10.96 -7.67 -9.36
N PRO A 82 -11.64 -8.21 -10.40
CA PRO A 82 -12.47 -7.39 -11.29
C PRO A 82 -13.57 -6.59 -10.58
N HIS A 83 -14.07 -7.11 -9.45
CA HIS A 83 -15.10 -6.49 -8.63
C HIS A 83 -14.54 -5.67 -7.44
N GLY A 84 -13.21 -5.48 -7.35
CA GLY A 84 -12.57 -4.84 -6.21
C GLY A 84 -13.05 -3.40 -5.96
N ALA A 85 -13.37 -2.65 -7.03
CA ALA A 85 -13.93 -1.30 -6.90
C ALA A 85 -15.29 -1.30 -6.16
N HIS A 86 -16.14 -2.29 -6.43
CA HIS A 86 -17.44 -2.43 -5.75
C HIS A 86 -17.27 -2.83 -4.29
N VAL A 87 -16.25 -3.65 -3.96
CA VAL A 87 -15.94 -3.98 -2.56
C VAL A 87 -15.45 -2.74 -1.81
N GLU A 88 -14.56 -1.98 -2.44
CA GLU A 88 -13.97 -0.79 -1.82
C GLU A 88 -14.97 0.34 -1.61
N TYR A 89 -15.77 0.66 -2.63
CA TYR A 89 -16.63 1.85 -2.64
C TYR A 89 -18.11 1.55 -2.55
N GLY A 90 -18.51 0.28 -2.58
CA GLY A 90 -19.89 -0.13 -2.54
C GLY A 90 -20.64 0.14 -3.86
N THR A 91 -21.93 -0.11 -3.80
CA THR A 91 -22.94 0.23 -4.81
C THR A 91 -24.20 0.70 -4.08
N GLU A 92 -25.27 1.01 -4.80
CA GLU A 92 -26.58 1.30 -4.20
C GLU A 92 -27.13 0.16 -3.33
N ARG A 93 -26.69 -1.09 -3.58
CA ARG A 93 -27.20 -2.28 -2.90
C ARG A 93 -26.20 -2.89 -1.91
N VAL A 94 -24.92 -2.55 -2.03
CA VAL A 94 -23.84 -3.14 -1.25
C VAL A 94 -23.06 -2.03 -0.56
N ARG A 95 -22.96 -2.10 0.77
CA ARG A 95 -22.19 -1.12 1.54
C ARG A 95 -20.71 -1.21 1.20
N ALA A 96 -20.05 -0.06 1.11
CA ALA A 96 -18.61 0.04 0.95
C ALA A 96 -17.84 -0.60 2.13
N HIS A 97 -16.88 -1.48 1.84
CA HIS A 97 -16.04 -2.10 2.87
C HIS A 97 -14.78 -1.28 3.18
N HIS A 98 -14.31 -0.45 2.24
CA HIS A 98 -13.13 0.40 2.37
C HIS A 98 -11.89 -0.36 2.91
N VAL A 99 -11.64 -1.56 2.39
CA VAL A 99 -10.63 -2.49 2.92
C VAL A 99 -9.24 -1.88 2.81
N LEU A 100 -8.81 -1.41 1.62
CA LEU A 100 -7.49 -0.81 1.45
C LEU A 100 -7.31 0.47 2.28
N LEU A 101 -8.34 1.30 2.41
CA LEU A 101 -8.30 2.50 3.27
C LEU A 101 -8.08 2.12 4.74
N ARG A 102 -8.89 1.19 5.26
CA ARG A 102 -8.80 0.74 6.65
C ARG A 102 -7.49 0.02 6.93
N ALA A 103 -7.02 -0.79 5.98
CA ALA A 103 -5.74 -1.47 6.06
C ALA A 103 -4.58 -0.47 6.11
N ALA A 104 -4.61 0.59 5.29
CA ALA A 104 -3.59 1.65 5.33
C ALA A 104 -3.59 2.40 6.67
N GLN A 105 -4.76 2.68 7.26
CA GLN A 105 -4.88 3.34 8.58
C GLN A 105 -4.36 2.45 9.74
N ALA A 106 -4.55 1.13 9.62
CA ALA A 106 -4.12 0.18 10.63
C ALA A 106 -2.63 -0.19 10.50
N GLY A 107 -2.18 -0.53 9.29
CA GLY A 107 -0.84 -1.05 9.00
C GLY A 107 0.19 -0.01 8.56
N GLY A 108 -0.22 1.22 8.23
CA GLY A 108 0.66 2.29 7.74
C GLY A 108 1.43 3.07 8.82
N ARG A 109 1.37 2.65 10.09
CA ARG A 109 1.99 3.31 11.24
C ARG A 109 3.50 3.01 11.28
#